data_AF-D0LT02-F1
#
_entry.id   AF-D0LT02-F1
#
_cell.length_a   1.000
_cell.length_b   1.000
_cell.length_c   1.000
_cell.angle_alpha   90.00
_cell.angle_beta   90.00
_cell.angle_gamma   90.00
#
_symmetry.space_group_name_H-M   'P 1'
#
loop_
_entity.id
_entity.type
_entity.pdbx_description
1 polymer ?
#
loop_
_entity_poly.entity_id
_entity_poly.type
_entity_poly.pdbx_seq_one_letter_code
_entity_poly.pdbx_strand_id
1 'polypeptide(L)'
;MRTSILLAVAVVGAIIALLAWRDGGTPSQAEVATVASSPAASENAAAEPAAALARGEQPSLAPAVDPELVAALRDEYGAHIGHASMQMRMIEALMRYFQQRFPDAWREHLLAAVRAAFPDHYDEIVALLDARLEYEMWVEDSRDSMSALSREDKREAVRAAREQMFGRERAEALWASQYKSQALGDALSAIDTQQGASIGDRLDMYRDSLEDVYGDDVDGFLERHRHQAMSRFFDMNSVQRELAAMPAEERRAQMREVRAGMGLDDDALSRWDQLDEQRDERWSAGAQYMDERAQLAAELSGDALEARVHELRVEYFGELAETLRSEEQSGYFRFDDERVYGRN
;
A
#
# COMPACT_ATOMS: atom_id res chain seq x y z
N MET A 1 9.65 12.13 -39.56
CA MET A 1 8.68 11.25 -38.85
C MET A 1 9.37 10.04 -38.18
N ARG A 2 10.49 10.26 -37.47
CA ARG A 2 11.20 9.20 -36.70
C ARG A 2 11.48 9.60 -35.25
N THR A 3 11.08 10.80 -34.84
CA THR A 3 11.29 11.36 -33.51
C THR A 3 10.08 11.20 -32.57
N SER A 4 8.92 10.75 -33.09
CA SER A 4 7.72 10.48 -32.27
C SER A 4 7.63 9.02 -31.77
N ILE A 5 8.54 8.15 -32.20
CA ILE A 5 8.49 6.69 -31.96
C ILE A 5 9.39 6.29 -30.76
N LEU A 6 10.45 7.07 -30.46
CA LEU A 6 11.27 6.85 -29.26
C LEU A 6 10.58 7.28 -27.95
N LEU A 7 9.43 7.96 -28.02
CA LEU A 7 8.65 8.35 -26.84
C LEU A 7 7.67 7.27 -26.35
N ALA A 8 7.37 6.25 -27.16
CA ALA A 8 6.40 5.20 -26.80
C ALA A 8 7.02 4.13 -25.87
N VAL A 9 8.30 3.78 -26.08
CA VAL A 9 9.02 2.80 -25.24
C VAL A 9 9.44 3.40 -23.90
N ALA A 10 9.67 4.72 -23.85
CA ALA A 10 10.03 5.40 -22.61
C ALA A 10 8.84 5.66 -21.67
N VAL A 11 7.59 5.75 -22.14
CA VAL A 11 6.46 6.10 -21.25
C VAL A 11 5.91 4.89 -20.49
N VAL A 12 5.98 3.68 -21.04
CA VAL A 12 5.61 2.45 -20.30
C VAL A 12 6.71 2.05 -19.31
N GLY A 13 7.99 2.24 -19.66
CA GLY A 13 9.12 2.02 -18.74
C GLY A 13 9.34 3.15 -17.71
N ALA A 14 9.19 4.42 -18.07
CA ALA A 14 9.48 5.55 -17.17
C ALA A 14 8.33 5.91 -16.22
N ILE A 15 7.09 5.51 -16.50
CA ILE A 15 6.02 5.59 -15.47
C ILE A 15 6.25 4.55 -14.37
N ILE A 16 6.99 3.47 -14.63
CA ILE A 16 7.38 2.46 -13.64
C ILE A 16 8.66 2.87 -12.88
N ALA A 17 9.60 3.59 -13.52
CA ALA A 17 10.83 4.05 -12.86
C ALA A 17 10.68 5.30 -11.95
N LEU A 18 9.58 6.06 -12.08
CA LEU A 18 9.33 7.28 -11.29
C LEU A 18 8.82 7.04 -9.85
N LEU A 19 8.66 5.78 -9.44
CA LEU A 19 8.44 5.41 -8.03
C LEU A 19 9.69 4.87 -7.32
N ALA A 20 10.84 4.80 -8.01
CA ALA A 20 12.06 4.30 -7.40
C ALA A 20 13.05 5.41 -6.98
N TRP A 21 13.28 6.46 -7.78
CA TRP A 21 14.42 7.38 -7.54
C TRP A 21 13.99 8.85 -7.59
N ARG A 22 13.83 9.46 -6.41
CA ARG A 22 13.90 10.92 -6.23
C ARG A 22 15.13 11.23 -5.37
N ASP A 23 16.28 11.27 -6.01
CA ASP A 23 17.44 12.03 -5.55
C ASP A 23 18.30 12.47 -6.75
N GLY A 24 18.60 13.77 -6.80
CA GLY A 24 19.81 14.34 -7.39
C GLY A 24 19.98 14.45 -8.91
N GLY A 25 19.83 15.68 -9.43
CA GLY A 25 20.81 16.27 -10.35
C GLY A 25 20.57 16.17 -11.87
N THR A 26 20.10 17.26 -12.47
CA THR A 26 20.47 17.69 -13.84
C THR A 26 21.76 18.53 -13.78
N PRO A 27 22.42 18.89 -14.91
CA PRO A 27 22.17 18.55 -16.33
C PRO A 27 23.47 18.18 -17.11
N SER A 28 23.38 17.84 -18.41
CA SER A 28 24.13 18.56 -19.45
C SER A 28 23.73 18.15 -20.87
N GLN A 29 23.57 19.15 -21.73
CA GLN A 29 23.29 19.07 -23.16
C GLN A 29 24.57 18.89 -23.99
N ALA A 30 24.43 18.30 -25.19
CA ALA A 30 25.12 18.56 -26.46
C ALA A 30 25.00 17.26 -27.31
N GLU A 31 24.81 17.23 -28.63
CA GLU A 31 25.00 18.23 -29.67
C GLU A 31 24.27 17.76 -30.94
N VAL A 32 23.82 18.72 -31.73
CA VAL A 32 23.18 18.54 -33.03
C VAL A 32 24.27 18.48 -34.11
N ALA A 33 24.16 17.57 -35.08
CA ALA A 33 24.78 17.76 -36.38
C ALA A 33 23.94 17.13 -37.50
N THR A 34 23.17 18.00 -38.15
CA THR A 34 22.60 17.86 -39.49
C THR A 34 23.69 17.88 -40.57
N VAL A 35 23.62 17.01 -41.57
CA VAL A 35 24.04 17.34 -42.95
C VAL A 35 23.04 16.75 -43.95
N ALA A 36 22.62 17.60 -44.88
CA ALA A 36 21.60 17.40 -45.89
C ALA A 36 22.18 16.86 -47.21
N SER A 37 21.29 16.20 -47.98
CA SER A 37 21.06 16.25 -49.46
C SER A 37 22.28 16.08 -50.42
N SER A 38 22.23 15.39 -51.57
CA SER A 38 21.20 15.26 -52.62
C SER A 38 21.75 14.35 -53.78
N PRO A 39 21.19 14.25 -55.03
CA PRO A 39 20.48 13.06 -55.53
C PRO A 39 20.96 12.54 -56.92
N ALA A 40 20.33 11.48 -57.45
CA ALA A 40 20.11 11.21 -58.89
C ALA A 40 19.17 9.99 -59.02
N ALA A 41 17.91 10.12 -59.43
CA ALA A 41 17.39 10.26 -60.80
C ALA A 41 17.40 8.96 -61.64
N SER A 42 16.21 8.37 -61.82
CA SER A 42 15.75 7.85 -63.12
C SER A 42 14.25 7.55 -63.11
N GLU A 43 13.53 8.34 -63.90
CA GLU A 43 12.21 8.07 -64.47
C GLU A 43 12.23 6.80 -65.32
N ASN A 44 11.17 5.98 -65.29
CA ASN A 44 10.20 5.98 -66.39
C ASN A 44 8.95 5.11 -66.17
N ALA A 45 7.91 5.51 -66.90
CA ALA A 45 6.75 4.75 -67.38
C ALA A 45 5.53 4.58 -66.47
N ALA A 46 4.52 5.41 -66.78
CA ALA A 46 3.11 5.24 -66.45
C ALA A 46 2.38 4.38 -67.51
N ALA A 47 1.11 4.05 -67.18
CA ALA A 47 0.06 3.31 -67.92
C ALA A 47 0.05 1.79 -67.66
N GLU A 48 -1.00 1.14 -67.12
CA GLU A 48 -2.44 1.45 -67.03
C GLU A 48 -3.07 0.92 -65.71
N PRO A 49 -4.18 1.53 -65.26
CA PRO A 49 -5.02 1.07 -64.15
C PRO A 49 -6.13 0.11 -64.64
N ALA A 50 -6.90 -0.47 -63.71
CA ALA A 50 -8.18 -1.18 -63.95
C ALA A 50 -8.20 -2.73 -64.02
N ALA A 51 -7.40 -3.43 -63.20
CA ALA A 51 -7.63 -4.86 -62.94
C ALA A 51 -7.58 -5.29 -61.45
N ALA A 52 -7.56 -4.34 -60.51
CA ALA A 52 -7.42 -4.64 -59.08
C ALA A 52 -8.69 -4.41 -58.24
N LEU A 53 -9.80 -3.96 -58.84
CA LEU A 53 -11.06 -3.70 -58.12
C LEU A 53 -11.98 -4.94 -57.99
N ALA A 54 -11.46 -6.15 -58.21
CA ALA A 54 -12.25 -7.39 -58.18
C ALA A 54 -11.65 -8.51 -57.32
N ARG A 55 -11.03 -8.15 -56.19
CA ARG A 55 -10.88 -9.06 -55.05
C ARG A 55 -11.37 -8.34 -53.81
N GLY A 56 -12.53 -8.75 -53.33
CA GLY A 56 -13.14 -8.27 -52.08
C GLY A 56 -12.35 -8.77 -50.87
N GLU A 57 -11.13 -8.27 -50.69
CA GLU A 57 -10.49 -8.24 -49.37
C GLU A 57 -11.05 -7.01 -48.66
N GLN A 58 -12.10 -7.22 -47.85
CA GLN A 58 -12.43 -6.27 -46.82
C GLN A 58 -11.17 -6.04 -45.97
N PRO A 59 -10.74 -4.79 -45.73
CA PRO A 59 -9.68 -4.53 -44.77
C PRO A 59 -10.13 -5.09 -43.43
N SER A 60 -9.28 -5.90 -42.79
CA SER A 60 -9.53 -6.33 -41.41
C SER A 60 -9.74 -5.09 -40.55
N LEU A 61 -10.93 -4.97 -39.93
CA LEU A 61 -11.31 -3.88 -39.02
C LEU A 61 -10.57 -3.93 -37.67
N ALA A 62 -9.66 -4.89 -37.49
CA ALA A 62 -8.87 -4.99 -36.26
C ALA A 62 -7.84 -3.85 -36.20
N PRO A 63 -7.73 -3.12 -35.08
CA PRO A 63 -6.70 -2.10 -34.94
C PRO A 63 -5.31 -2.73 -35.08
N ALA A 64 -4.41 -2.02 -35.76
CA ALA A 64 -3.02 -2.45 -35.87
C ALA A 64 -2.39 -2.54 -34.47
N VAL A 65 -1.85 -3.71 -34.13
CA VAL A 65 -1.19 -3.95 -32.85
C VAL A 65 0.31 -3.76 -33.02
N ASP A 66 0.91 -2.95 -32.15
CA ASP A 66 2.35 -2.74 -32.11
C ASP A 66 3.08 -4.02 -31.65
N PRO A 67 3.99 -4.60 -32.46
CA PRO A 67 4.73 -5.79 -32.06
C PRO A 67 5.63 -5.58 -30.84
N GLU A 68 6.11 -4.36 -30.57
CA GLU A 68 6.90 -4.06 -29.38
C GLU A 68 6.05 -4.16 -28.10
N LEU A 69 4.80 -3.69 -28.15
CA LEU A 69 3.85 -3.84 -27.05
C LEU A 69 3.56 -5.31 -26.76
N VAL A 70 3.37 -6.13 -27.82
CA VAL A 70 3.12 -7.57 -27.66
C VAL A 70 4.31 -8.26 -26.99
N ALA A 71 5.54 -7.91 -27.39
CA ALA A 71 6.74 -8.45 -26.77
C ALA A 71 6.84 -8.05 -25.29
N ALA A 72 6.61 -6.78 -24.97
CA ALA A 72 6.63 -6.27 -23.59
C ALA A 72 5.56 -6.94 -22.71
N LEU A 73 4.36 -7.16 -23.25
CA LEU A 73 3.30 -7.87 -22.53
C LEU A 73 3.71 -9.30 -22.18
N ARG A 74 4.26 -10.04 -23.15
CA ARG A 74 4.71 -11.41 -22.92
C ARG A 74 5.85 -11.50 -21.94
N ASP A 75 6.79 -10.56 -21.99
CA ASP A 75 7.94 -10.50 -21.07
C ASP A 75 7.48 -10.25 -19.62
N GLU A 76 6.65 -9.21 -19.42
CA GLU A 76 6.22 -8.79 -18.08
C GLU A 76 5.20 -9.75 -17.44
N TYR A 77 4.22 -10.22 -18.22
CA TYR A 77 3.07 -10.94 -17.66
C TYR A 77 3.08 -12.44 -17.97
N GLY A 78 3.83 -12.89 -18.98
CA GLY A 78 3.70 -14.23 -19.55
C GLY A 78 3.97 -15.37 -18.58
N ALA A 79 4.91 -15.21 -17.65
CA ALA A 79 5.24 -16.25 -16.66
C ALA A 79 4.08 -16.55 -15.69
N HIS A 80 3.17 -15.59 -15.48
CA HIS A 80 2.13 -15.65 -14.46
C HIS A 80 0.74 -15.33 -15.00
N ILE A 81 0.56 -15.26 -16.33
CA ILE A 81 -0.68 -14.84 -16.97
C ILE A 81 -1.87 -15.76 -16.67
N GLY A 82 -1.61 -16.99 -16.21
CA GLY A 82 -2.65 -17.90 -15.71
C GLY A 82 -3.24 -17.51 -14.35
N HIS A 83 -2.69 -16.51 -13.65
CA HIS A 83 -3.22 -16.04 -12.36
C HIS A 83 -4.13 -14.82 -12.55
N ALA A 84 -5.34 -14.87 -11.98
CA ALA A 84 -6.33 -13.79 -12.09
C ALA A 84 -5.81 -12.43 -11.62
N SER A 85 -4.98 -12.39 -10.56
CA SER A 85 -4.37 -11.15 -10.07
C SER A 85 -3.38 -10.53 -11.05
N MET A 86 -2.66 -11.38 -11.81
CA MET A 86 -1.75 -10.93 -12.86
C MET A 86 -2.54 -10.41 -14.07
N GLN A 87 -3.59 -11.13 -14.47
CA GLN A 87 -4.49 -10.69 -15.53
C GLN A 87 -5.14 -9.34 -15.20
N MET A 88 -5.66 -9.16 -13.97
CA MET A 88 -6.25 -7.91 -13.53
C MET A 88 -5.26 -6.75 -13.59
N ARG A 89 -4.03 -6.94 -13.10
CA ARG A 89 -2.97 -5.93 -13.15
C ARG A 89 -2.64 -5.51 -14.58
N MET A 90 -2.53 -6.49 -15.48
CA MET A 90 -2.30 -6.24 -16.90
C MET A 90 -3.47 -5.45 -17.51
N ILE A 91 -4.71 -5.86 -17.24
CA ILE A 91 -5.91 -5.18 -17.71
C ILE A 91 -5.89 -3.72 -17.27
N GLU A 92 -5.66 -3.44 -15.99
CA GLU A 92 -5.63 -2.06 -15.45
C GLU A 92 -4.50 -1.22 -16.05
N ALA A 93 -3.34 -1.82 -16.34
CA ALA A 93 -2.25 -1.15 -17.04
C ALA A 93 -2.64 -0.79 -18.49
N LEU A 94 -3.24 -1.74 -19.21
CA LEU A 94 -3.69 -1.53 -20.58
C LEU A 94 -4.86 -0.55 -20.69
N MET A 95 -5.80 -0.59 -19.72
CA MET A 95 -6.88 0.40 -19.61
C MET A 95 -6.31 1.81 -19.54
N ARG A 96 -5.39 2.07 -18.60
CA ARG A 96 -4.74 3.39 -18.46
C ARG A 96 -4.01 3.80 -19.75
N TYR A 97 -3.26 2.88 -20.35
CA TYR A 97 -2.51 3.14 -21.59
C TYR A 97 -3.42 3.51 -22.76
N PHE A 98 -4.47 2.71 -23.00
CA PHE A 98 -5.32 2.89 -24.18
C PHE A 98 -6.40 3.97 -23.97
N GLN A 99 -6.95 4.14 -22.76
CA GLN A 99 -7.90 5.23 -22.49
C GLN A 99 -7.26 6.62 -22.70
N GLN A 100 -5.97 6.76 -22.38
CA GLN A 100 -5.25 8.01 -22.63
C GLN A 100 -5.04 8.31 -24.12
N ARG A 101 -4.91 7.26 -24.94
CA ARG A 101 -4.45 7.38 -26.35
C ARG A 101 -5.57 7.22 -27.37
N PHE A 102 -6.61 6.47 -27.02
CA PHE A 102 -7.76 6.13 -27.85
C PHE A 102 -9.03 6.14 -26.98
N PRO A 103 -9.46 7.29 -26.43
CA PRO A 103 -10.54 7.34 -25.43
C PRO A 103 -11.87 6.74 -25.91
N ASP A 104 -12.16 6.78 -27.21
CA ASP A 104 -13.41 6.25 -27.77
C ASP A 104 -13.29 4.79 -28.26
N ALA A 105 -12.08 4.25 -28.36
CA ALA A 105 -11.80 2.93 -28.94
C ALA A 105 -10.84 2.07 -28.08
N TRP A 106 -10.59 2.48 -26.83
CA TRP A 106 -9.55 1.90 -25.99
C TRP A 106 -9.75 0.40 -25.77
N ARG A 107 -11.01 -0.04 -25.66
CA ARG A 107 -11.38 -1.44 -25.45
C ARG A 107 -10.98 -2.30 -26.65
N GLU A 108 -11.23 -1.82 -27.86
CA GLU A 108 -10.88 -2.55 -29.10
C GLU A 108 -9.37 -2.71 -29.23
N HIS A 109 -8.61 -1.65 -28.94
CA HIS A 109 -7.15 -1.69 -28.93
C HIS A 109 -6.58 -2.61 -27.85
N LEU A 110 -7.15 -2.59 -26.64
CA LEU A 110 -6.77 -3.49 -25.55
C LEU A 110 -6.99 -4.94 -25.95
N LEU A 111 -8.18 -5.28 -26.44
CA LEU A 111 -8.52 -6.65 -26.82
C LEU A 111 -7.66 -7.17 -27.98
N ALA A 112 -7.34 -6.32 -28.96
CA ALA A 112 -6.43 -6.68 -30.03
C ALA A 112 -5.02 -6.99 -29.50
N ALA A 113 -4.51 -6.19 -28.57
CA ALA A 113 -3.21 -6.41 -27.93
C ALA A 113 -3.20 -7.72 -27.12
N VAL A 114 -4.25 -7.98 -26.32
CA VAL A 114 -4.38 -9.23 -25.55
C VAL A 114 -4.45 -10.45 -26.47
N ARG A 115 -5.26 -10.39 -27.55
CA ARG A 115 -5.36 -11.50 -28.51
C ARG A 115 -4.03 -11.81 -29.18
N ALA A 116 -3.26 -10.79 -29.50
CA ALA A 116 -1.94 -10.96 -30.09
C ALA A 116 -0.92 -11.54 -29.09
N ALA A 117 -0.95 -11.09 -27.82
CA ALA A 117 0.01 -11.50 -26.81
C ALA A 117 -0.30 -12.88 -26.21
N PHE A 118 -1.56 -13.16 -25.87
CA PHE A 118 -2.01 -14.29 -25.06
C PHE A 118 -3.28 -14.94 -25.64
N PRO A 119 -3.22 -15.56 -26.84
CA PRO A 119 -4.39 -16.12 -27.49
C PRO A 119 -5.09 -17.20 -26.64
N ASP A 120 -4.32 -18.02 -25.92
CA ASP A 120 -4.86 -19.13 -25.10
C ASP A 120 -5.62 -18.66 -23.85
N HIS A 121 -5.35 -17.44 -23.38
CA HIS A 121 -6.03 -16.82 -22.23
C HIS A 121 -7.04 -15.73 -22.65
N TYR A 122 -7.23 -15.53 -23.95
CA TYR A 122 -7.97 -14.39 -24.47
C TYR A 122 -9.40 -14.31 -23.92
N ASP A 123 -10.16 -15.40 -23.99
CA ASP A 123 -11.56 -15.42 -23.54
C ASP A 123 -11.68 -15.20 -22.03
N GLU A 124 -10.72 -15.73 -21.25
CA GLU A 124 -10.68 -15.54 -19.81
C GLU A 124 -10.43 -14.06 -19.45
N ILE A 125 -9.45 -13.44 -20.10
CA ILE A 125 -9.06 -12.04 -19.88
C ILE A 125 -10.18 -11.10 -20.33
N VAL A 126 -10.90 -11.43 -21.43
CA VAL A 126 -12.08 -10.68 -21.87
C VAL A 126 -13.17 -10.72 -20.80
N ALA A 127 -13.51 -11.90 -20.29
CA ALA A 127 -14.52 -12.03 -19.24
C ALA A 127 -14.13 -11.27 -17.96
N LEU A 128 -12.84 -11.28 -17.61
CA LEU A 128 -12.33 -10.51 -16.47
C LEU A 128 -12.44 -9.00 -16.68
N LEU A 129 -12.14 -8.51 -17.89
CA LEU A 129 -12.32 -7.10 -18.24
C LEU A 129 -13.79 -6.69 -18.14
N ASP A 130 -14.70 -7.50 -18.65
CA ASP A 130 -16.15 -7.21 -18.58
C ASP A 130 -16.63 -7.13 -17.13
N ALA A 131 -16.30 -8.12 -16.31
CA ALA A 131 -16.60 -8.10 -14.88
C ALA A 131 -15.99 -6.89 -14.16
N ARG A 132 -14.78 -6.47 -14.56
CA ARG A 132 -14.09 -5.30 -14.00
C ARG A 132 -14.82 -4.00 -14.31
N LEU A 133 -15.36 -3.84 -15.51
CA LEU A 133 -16.13 -2.65 -15.93
C LEU A 133 -17.50 -2.63 -15.27
N GLU A 134 -18.17 -3.77 -15.19
CA GLU A 134 -19.46 -3.88 -14.47
C GLU A 134 -19.30 -3.54 -12.99
N TYR A 135 -18.22 -3.99 -12.36
CA TYR A 135 -17.91 -3.64 -10.97
C TYR A 135 -17.63 -2.16 -10.78
N GLU A 136 -16.91 -1.53 -11.71
CA GLU A 136 -16.64 -0.09 -11.70
C GLU A 136 -17.95 0.71 -11.72
N MET A 137 -18.85 0.34 -12.63
CA MET A 137 -20.16 0.96 -12.77
C MET A 137 -21.04 0.74 -11.52
N TRP A 138 -21.03 -0.46 -10.95
CA TRP A 138 -21.74 -0.74 -9.70
C TRP A 138 -21.23 0.09 -8.52
N VAL A 139 -19.91 0.28 -8.39
CA VAL A 139 -19.32 1.13 -7.34
C VAL A 139 -19.81 2.57 -7.47
N GLU A 140 -19.88 3.09 -8.70
CA GLU A 140 -20.38 4.43 -8.98
C GLU A 140 -21.87 4.57 -8.67
N ASP A 141 -22.69 3.65 -9.21
CA ASP A 141 -24.15 3.66 -9.05
C ASP A 141 -24.59 3.44 -7.59
N SER A 142 -23.80 2.70 -6.82
CA SER A 142 -24.12 2.35 -5.43
C SER A 142 -23.55 3.34 -4.42
N ARG A 143 -22.85 4.39 -4.83
CA ARG A 143 -22.11 5.27 -3.89
C ARG A 143 -22.99 5.86 -2.79
N ASP A 144 -24.16 6.39 -3.15
CA ASP A 144 -25.07 7.04 -2.21
C ASP A 144 -25.74 6.04 -1.27
N SER A 145 -26.22 4.92 -1.81
CA SER A 145 -26.84 3.86 -1.01
C SER A 145 -25.83 3.21 -0.06
N MET A 146 -24.60 2.98 -0.54
CA MET A 146 -23.51 2.46 0.27
C MET A 146 -23.17 3.42 1.41
N SER A 147 -23.18 4.73 1.21
CA SER A 147 -22.80 5.69 2.27
C SER A 147 -23.61 5.54 3.56
N ALA A 148 -24.90 5.21 3.44
CA ALA A 148 -25.86 5.05 4.53
C ALA A 148 -25.71 3.73 5.32
N LEU A 149 -24.99 2.74 4.77
CA LEU A 149 -24.82 1.42 5.39
C LEU A 149 -23.80 1.42 6.54
N SER A 150 -23.99 0.47 7.47
CA SER A 150 -23.00 0.18 8.51
C SER A 150 -21.71 -0.38 7.88
N ARG A 151 -20.61 -0.43 8.64
CA ARG A 151 -19.35 -1.01 8.14
C ARG A 151 -19.49 -2.49 7.78
N GLU A 152 -20.32 -3.24 8.53
CA GLU A 152 -20.56 -4.65 8.28
C GLU A 152 -21.40 -4.85 7.01
N ASP A 153 -22.51 -4.12 6.90
CA ASP A 153 -23.38 -4.18 5.71
C ASP A 153 -22.64 -3.76 4.44
N LYS A 154 -21.75 -2.74 4.53
CA LYS A 154 -20.87 -2.34 3.42
C LYS A 154 -19.97 -3.49 2.97
N ARG A 155 -19.36 -4.21 3.92
CA ARG A 155 -18.45 -5.33 3.64
C ARG A 155 -19.21 -6.46 2.95
N GLU A 156 -20.39 -6.80 3.46
CA GLU A 156 -21.24 -7.84 2.87
C GLU A 156 -21.74 -7.46 1.47
N ALA A 157 -22.20 -6.22 1.27
CA ALA A 157 -22.64 -5.74 -0.03
C ALA A 157 -21.51 -5.77 -1.08
N VAL A 158 -20.31 -5.33 -0.71
CA VAL A 158 -19.12 -5.39 -1.59
C VAL A 158 -18.74 -6.83 -1.90
N ARG A 159 -18.78 -7.73 -0.92
CA ARG A 159 -18.50 -9.16 -1.12
C ARG A 159 -19.50 -9.77 -2.09
N ALA A 160 -20.79 -9.56 -1.86
CA ALA A 160 -21.85 -10.07 -2.71
C ALA A 160 -21.72 -9.58 -4.16
N ALA A 161 -21.43 -8.29 -4.37
CA ALA A 161 -21.20 -7.74 -5.70
C ALA A 161 -20.00 -8.39 -6.40
N ARG A 162 -18.89 -8.59 -5.67
CA ARG A 162 -17.70 -9.26 -6.23
C ARG A 162 -17.97 -10.72 -6.57
N GLU A 163 -18.62 -11.47 -5.69
CA GLU A 163 -18.98 -12.87 -5.98
C GLU A 163 -19.92 -12.97 -7.18
N GLN A 164 -20.86 -12.03 -7.32
CA GLN A 164 -21.79 -11.97 -8.45
C GLN A 164 -21.07 -11.71 -9.78
N MET A 165 -20.15 -10.74 -9.83
CA MET A 165 -19.51 -10.30 -11.08
C MET A 165 -18.32 -11.16 -11.48
N PHE A 166 -17.50 -11.57 -10.51
CA PHE A 166 -16.25 -12.29 -10.79
C PHE A 166 -16.40 -13.81 -10.61
N GLY A 167 -17.46 -14.26 -9.95
CA GLY A 167 -17.57 -15.62 -9.42
C GLY A 167 -16.75 -15.79 -8.13
N ARG A 168 -17.19 -16.70 -7.27
CA ARG A 168 -16.62 -16.88 -5.92
C ARG A 168 -15.10 -17.13 -5.94
N GLU A 169 -14.65 -18.15 -6.67
CA GLU A 169 -13.24 -18.56 -6.67
C GLU A 169 -12.31 -17.43 -7.14
N ARG A 170 -12.71 -16.72 -8.20
CA ARG A 170 -11.92 -15.61 -8.74
C ARG A 170 -11.98 -14.39 -7.83
N ALA A 171 -13.12 -14.08 -7.23
CA ALA A 171 -13.22 -13.01 -6.24
C ALA A 171 -12.32 -13.29 -5.03
N GLU A 172 -12.33 -14.51 -4.51
CA GLU A 172 -11.44 -14.95 -3.43
C GLU A 172 -9.97 -14.76 -3.81
N ALA A 173 -9.56 -15.13 -5.02
CA ALA A 173 -8.18 -14.96 -5.49
C ALA A 173 -7.78 -13.48 -5.67
N LEU A 174 -8.66 -12.64 -6.24
CA LEU A 174 -8.37 -11.23 -6.50
C LEU A 174 -8.28 -10.39 -5.22
N TRP A 175 -9.12 -10.70 -4.22
CA TRP A 175 -9.21 -9.94 -2.97
C TRP A 175 -8.70 -10.72 -1.75
N ALA A 176 -7.93 -11.79 -1.96
CA ALA A 176 -7.38 -12.63 -0.89
C ALA A 176 -6.71 -11.83 0.23
N SER A 177 -5.85 -10.86 -0.11
CA SER A 177 -5.16 -10.02 0.88
C SER A 177 -6.12 -9.15 1.71
N GLN A 178 -7.20 -8.66 1.10
CA GLN A 178 -8.23 -7.89 1.77
C GLN A 178 -9.03 -8.77 2.73
N TYR A 179 -9.42 -9.97 2.27
CA TYR A 179 -10.15 -10.93 3.12
C TYR A 179 -9.30 -11.40 4.30
N LYS A 180 -8.02 -11.71 4.08
CA LYS A 180 -7.08 -12.05 5.17
C LYS A 180 -6.91 -10.90 6.16
N SER A 181 -6.73 -9.68 5.66
CA SER A 181 -6.61 -8.49 6.51
C SER A 181 -7.87 -8.23 7.33
N GLN A 182 -9.05 -8.44 6.74
CA GLN A 182 -10.33 -8.31 7.40
C GLN A 182 -10.51 -9.39 8.48
N ALA A 183 -10.30 -10.66 8.13
CA ALA A 183 -10.43 -11.78 9.05
C ALA A 183 -9.54 -11.59 10.28
N LEU A 184 -8.28 -11.17 10.08
CA LEU A 184 -7.37 -10.87 11.18
C LEU A 184 -7.82 -9.68 12.04
N GLY A 185 -8.41 -8.66 11.42
CA GLY A 185 -8.97 -7.52 12.14
C GLY A 185 -10.20 -7.88 12.99
N ASP A 186 -11.09 -8.70 12.43
CA ASP A 186 -12.27 -9.21 13.14
C ASP A 186 -11.83 -10.12 14.31
N ALA A 187 -10.82 -10.97 14.11
CA ALA A 187 -10.24 -11.81 15.16
C ALA A 187 -9.61 -10.98 16.30
N LEU A 188 -8.81 -9.96 15.98
CA LEU A 188 -8.25 -9.05 16.98
C LEU A 188 -9.35 -8.34 17.79
N SER A 189 -10.43 -7.89 17.14
CA SER A 189 -11.56 -7.28 17.86
C SER A 189 -12.25 -8.28 18.80
N ALA A 190 -12.38 -9.54 18.40
CA ALA A 190 -12.95 -10.58 19.25
C ALA A 190 -12.05 -10.84 20.48
N ILE A 191 -10.74 -11.00 20.26
CA ILE A 191 -9.74 -11.20 21.31
C ILE A 191 -9.73 -10.03 22.31
N ASP A 192 -9.79 -8.78 21.82
CA ASP A 192 -9.76 -7.58 22.66
C ASP A 192 -10.98 -7.47 23.60
N THR A 193 -12.12 -8.03 23.19
CA THR A 193 -13.37 -8.00 23.98
C THR A 193 -13.52 -9.20 24.92
N GLN A 194 -12.63 -10.19 24.87
CA GLN A 194 -12.69 -11.36 25.72
C GLN A 194 -12.36 -11.03 27.18
N GLN A 195 -13.34 -11.28 28.05
CA GLN A 195 -13.21 -11.04 29.48
C GLN A 195 -12.41 -12.16 30.16
N GLY A 196 -11.54 -11.78 31.10
CA GLY A 196 -10.81 -12.73 31.95
C GLY A 196 -9.66 -13.48 31.28
N ALA A 197 -9.42 -13.31 29.98
CA ALA A 197 -8.18 -13.74 29.34
C ALA A 197 -7.00 -12.90 29.87
N SER A 198 -5.82 -13.50 29.99
CA SER A 198 -4.55 -12.81 30.23
C SER A 198 -3.93 -12.32 28.92
N ILE A 199 -2.90 -11.45 28.98
CA ILE A 199 -2.08 -11.12 27.79
C ILE A 199 -1.54 -12.38 27.10
N GLY A 200 -1.10 -13.39 27.86
CA GLY A 200 -0.62 -14.66 27.31
C GLY A 200 -1.70 -15.42 26.54
N ASP A 201 -2.89 -15.57 27.12
CA ASP A 201 -4.02 -16.24 26.45
C ASP A 201 -4.41 -15.51 25.15
N ARG A 202 -4.40 -14.17 25.17
CA ARG A 202 -4.69 -13.36 23.98
C ARG A 202 -3.62 -13.53 22.90
N LEU A 203 -2.35 -13.69 23.29
CA LEU A 203 -1.27 -13.93 22.35
C LEU A 203 -1.44 -15.27 21.65
N ASP A 204 -1.78 -16.32 22.40
CA ASP A 204 -2.02 -17.65 21.84
C ASP A 204 -3.21 -17.61 20.86
N MET A 205 -4.33 -16.99 21.26
CA MET A 205 -5.47 -16.78 20.35
C MET A 205 -5.11 -15.98 19.09
N TYR A 206 -4.23 -14.98 19.23
CA TYR A 206 -3.80 -14.17 18.09
C TYR A 206 -2.92 -14.98 17.14
N ARG A 207 -2.06 -15.84 17.66
CA ARG A 207 -1.24 -16.77 16.87
C ARG A 207 -2.10 -17.80 16.15
N ASP A 208 -3.07 -18.40 16.83
CA ASP A 208 -4.05 -19.30 16.21
C ASP A 208 -4.79 -18.59 15.06
N SER A 209 -5.19 -17.34 15.26
CA SER A 209 -5.83 -16.54 14.21
C SER A 209 -4.91 -16.24 13.03
N LEU A 210 -3.60 -16.08 13.26
CA LEU A 210 -2.62 -15.93 12.18
C LEU A 210 -2.44 -17.23 11.39
N GLU A 211 -2.39 -18.37 12.09
CA GLU A 211 -2.33 -19.70 11.49
C GLU A 211 -3.59 -19.99 10.66
N ASP A 212 -4.79 -19.68 11.18
CA ASP A 212 -6.06 -19.85 10.45
C ASP A 212 -6.14 -19.01 9.16
N VAL A 213 -5.60 -17.78 9.19
CA VAL A 213 -5.69 -16.82 8.08
C VAL A 213 -4.61 -17.06 7.01
N TYR A 214 -3.39 -17.41 7.43
CA TYR A 214 -2.24 -17.54 6.53
C TYR A 214 -1.87 -18.99 6.22
N GLY A 215 -2.34 -19.95 7.02
CA GLY A 215 -2.04 -21.37 6.87
C GLY A 215 -0.53 -21.60 6.82
N ASP A 216 -0.08 -22.36 5.83
CA ASP A 216 1.33 -22.71 5.64
C ASP A 216 2.26 -21.50 5.38
N ASP A 217 1.74 -20.32 5.02
CA ASP A 217 2.54 -19.09 4.80
C ASP A 217 2.60 -18.18 6.05
N VAL A 218 2.19 -18.66 7.23
CA VAL A 218 2.25 -17.84 8.46
C VAL A 218 3.67 -17.37 8.77
N ASP A 219 4.68 -18.22 8.60
CA ASP A 219 6.09 -17.87 8.82
C ASP A 219 6.55 -16.80 7.82
N GLY A 220 6.24 -16.98 6.53
CA GLY A 220 6.56 -16.01 5.49
C GLY A 220 5.87 -14.66 5.74
N PHE A 221 4.62 -14.67 6.20
CA PHE A 221 3.92 -13.47 6.63
C PHE A 221 4.64 -12.79 7.81
N LEU A 222 4.98 -13.54 8.87
CA LEU A 222 5.65 -13.01 10.05
C LEU A 222 7.04 -12.48 9.73
N GLU A 223 7.80 -13.09 8.82
CA GLU A 223 9.09 -12.56 8.36
C GLU A 223 8.95 -11.16 7.74
N ARG A 224 7.91 -10.96 6.91
CA ARG A 224 7.69 -9.69 6.18
C ARG A 224 6.98 -8.63 7.03
N HIS A 225 6.14 -9.05 7.98
CA HIS A 225 5.18 -8.19 8.66
C HIS A 225 5.27 -8.24 10.19
N ARG A 226 6.33 -8.84 10.78
CA ARG A 226 6.47 -9.03 12.23
C ARG A 226 6.13 -7.78 13.05
N HIS A 227 6.72 -6.65 12.69
CA HIS A 227 6.52 -5.39 13.40
C HIS A 227 5.06 -4.95 13.37
N GLN A 228 4.39 -5.08 12.22
CA GLN A 228 2.98 -4.74 12.09
C GLN A 228 2.10 -5.69 12.91
N ALA A 229 2.39 -6.99 12.88
CA ALA A 229 1.66 -8.00 13.66
C ALA A 229 1.79 -7.73 15.16
N MET A 230 3.01 -7.48 15.65
CA MET A 230 3.24 -7.10 17.05
C MET A 230 2.56 -5.78 17.41
N SER A 231 2.65 -4.74 16.57
CA SER A 231 1.98 -3.46 16.85
C SER A 231 0.49 -3.66 17.00
N ARG A 232 -0.15 -4.41 16.10
CA ARG A 232 -1.60 -4.69 16.19
C ARG A 232 -1.97 -5.42 17.47
N PHE A 233 -1.12 -6.34 17.93
CA PHE A 233 -1.34 -7.02 19.20
C PHE A 233 -1.27 -6.05 20.38
N PHE A 234 -0.22 -5.23 20.45
CA PHE A 234 -0.07 -4.23 21.51
C PHE A 234 -1.15 -3.15 21.42
N ASP A 235 -1.65 -2.79 20.25
CA ASP A 235 -2.69 -1.77 20.07
C ASP A 235 -4.07 -2.19 20.61
N MET A 236 -4.26 -3.44 21.07
CA MET A 236 -5.49 -3.89 21.73
C MET A 236 -5.69 -3.15 23.07
N ASN A 237 -6.90 -2.64 23.31
CA ASN A 237 -7.21 -1.85 24.51
C ASN A 237 -7.09 -2.68 25.80
N SER A 238 -7.47 -3.95 25.74
CA SER A 238 -7.30 -4.91 26.83
C SER A 238 -5.82 -5.11 27.18
N VAL A 239 -4.95 -5.27 26.19
CA VAL A 239 -3.50 -5.41 26.38
C VAL A 239 -2.92 -4.12 26.97
N GLN A 240 -3.23 -2.95 26.42
CA GLN A 240 -2.74 -1.68 26.94
C GLN A 240 -3.14 -1.45 28.40
N ARG A 241 -4.40 -1.75 28.74
CA ARG A 241 -4.91 -1.61 30.11
C ARG A 241 -4.24 -2.56 31.09
N GLU A 242 -4.01 -3.82 30.71
CA GLU A 242 -3.25 -4.76 31.55
C GLU A 242 -1.80 -4.28 31.73
N LEU A 243 -1.11 -3.90 30.65
CA LEU A 243 0.26 -3.38 30.72
C LEU A 243 0.35 -2.11 31.58
N ALA A 244 -0.61 -1.20 31.47
CA ALA A 244 -0.66 0.03 32.26
C ALA A 244 -0.84 -0.23 33.77
N ALA A 245 -1.56 -1.30 34.13
CA ALA A 245 -1.79 -1.70 35.51
C ALA A 245 -0.59 -2.44 36.15
N MET A 246 0.34 -2.95 35.33
CA MET A 246 1.52 -3.68 35.79
C MET A 246 2.62 -2.75 36.30
N PRO A 247 3.37 -3.16 37.35
CA PRO A 247 4.66 -2.56 37.69
C PRO A 247 5.64 -2.61 36.50
N ALA A 248 6.59 -1.67 36.44
CA ALA A 248 7.49 -1.53 35.29
C ALA A 248 8.30 -2.80 34.97
N GLU A 249 8.79 -3.51 35.99
CA GLU A 249 9.56 -4.75 35.80
C GLU A 249 8.70 -5.87 35.21
N GLU A 250 7.51 -6.11 35.80
CA GLU A 250 6.56 -7.12 35.33
C GLU A 250 6.05 -6.79 33.91
N ARG A 251 5.75 -5.52 33.65
CA ARG A 251 5.36 -5.04 32.33
C ARG A 251 6.43 -5.33 31.28
N ARG A 252 7.71 -5.03 31.58
CA ARG A 252 8.83 -5.31 30.66
C ARG A 252 8.97 -6.80 30.39
N ALA A 253 8.88 -7.63 31.43
CA ALA A 253 8.90 -9.08 31.28
C ALA A 253 7.76 -9.56 30.36
N GLN A 254 6.54 -9.07 30.59
CA GLN A 254 5.37 -9.43 29.77
C GLN A 254 5.51 -9.00 28.30
N MET A 255 6.03 -7.79 28.04
CA MET A 255 6.28 -7.33 26.66
C MET A 255 7.39 -8.16 25.99
N ARG A 256 8.42 -8.57 26.73
CA ARG A 256 9.48 -9.46 26.23
C ARG A 256 8.91 -10.83 25.86
N GLU A 257 8.06 -11.41 26.70
CA GLU A 257 7.39 -12.69 26.43
C GLU A 257 6.53 -12.62 25.16
N VAL A 258 5.76 -11.54 24.98
CA VAL A 258 4.96 -11.34 23.77
C VAL A 258 5.84 -11.30 22.53
N ARG A 259 6.94 -10.54 22.58
CA ARG A 259 7.88 -10.44 21.44
C ARG A 259 8.56 -11.78 21.13
N ALA A 260 8.92 -12.54 22.17
CA ALA A 260 9.51 -13.87 22.00
C ALA A 260 8.49 -14.85 21.37
N GLY A 261 7.23 -14.82 21.83
CA GLY A 261 6.15 -15.61 21.26
C GLY A 261 5.82 -15.26 19.80
N MET A 262 6.17 -14.06 19.35
CA MET A 262 6.07 -13.59 17.96
C MET A 262 7.34 -13.86 17.13
N GLY A 263 8.29 -14.65 17.66
CA GLY A 263 9.45 -15.16 16.93
C GLY A 263 10.65 -14.20 16.85
N LEU A 264 10.80 -13.28 17.81
CA LEU A 264 12.03 -12.48 17.92
C LEU A 264 13.16 -13.31 18.53
N ASP A 265 14.36 -13.15 17.96
CA ASP A 265 15.59 -13.70 18.52
C ASP A 265 16.10 -12.92 19.74
N ASP A 266 17.02 -13.52 20.50
CA ASP A 266 17.54 -12.93 21.74
C ASP A 266 18.19 -11.56 21.55
N ASP A 267 18.92 -11.35 20.44
CA ASP A 267 19.54 -10.07 20.14
C ASP A 267 18.49 -8.98 19.90
N ALA A 268 17.42 -9.31 19.19
CA ALA A 268 16.29 -8.41 18.98
C ALA A 268 15.55 -8.12 20.29
N LEU A 269 15.32 -9.14 21.12
CA LEU A 269 14.70 -8.97 22.43
C LEU A 269 15.52 -8.04 23.33
N SER A 270 16.85 -8.20 23.38
CA SER A 270 17.73 -7.31 24.15
C SER A 270 17.70 -5.86 23.67
N ARG A 271 17.58 -5.62 22.35
CA ARG A 271 17.39 -4.25 21.82
C ARG A 271 16.07 -3.64 22.27
N TRP A 272 15.01 -4.44 22.29
CA TRP A 272 13.70 -4.00 22.76
C TRP A 272 13.66 -3.70 24.26
N ASP A 273 14.32 -4.51 25.09
CA ASP A 273 14.40 -4.27 26.52
C ASP A 273 15.05 -2.92 26.84
N GLN A 274 16.17 -2.59 26.18
CA GLN A 274 16.84 -1.30 26.34
C GLN A 274 15.94 -0.14 25.91
N LEU A 275 15.20 -0.33 24.81
CA LEU A 275 14.31 0.70 24.28
C LEU A 275 13.10 0.93 25.19
N ASP A 276 12.55 -0.12 25.77
CA ASP A 276 11.44 -0.03 26.71
C ASP A 276 11.88 0.60 28.04
N GLU A 277 13.10 0.31 28.51
CA GLU A 277 13.70 0.96 29.67
C GLU A 277 13.89 2.48 29.45
N GLN A 278 14.49 2.88 28.33
CA GLN A 278 14.63 4.31 27.99
C GLN A 278 13.27 5.01 27.89
N ARG A 279 12.24 4.32 27.40
CA ARG A 279 10.87 4.86 27.35
C ARG A 279 10.24 4.98 28.72
N ASP A 280 10.44 3.99 29.60
CA ASP A 280 10.00 4.05 31.00
C ASP A 280 10.62 5.25 31.72
N GLU A 281 11.94 5.43 31.58
CA GLU A 281 12.67 6.57 32.16
C GLU A 281 12.15 7.90 31.62
N ARG A 282 12.00 8.02 30.29
CA ARG A 282 11.48 9.24 29.66
C ARG A 282 10.08 9.60 30.13
N TRP A 283 9.19 8.62 30.27
CA TRP A 283 7.84 8.86 30.76
C TRP A 283 7.80 9.18 32.25
N SER A 284 8.65 8.55 33.07
CA SER A 284 8.80 8.89 34.49
C SER A 284 9.31 10.32 34.66
N ALA A 285 10.33 10.72 33.90
CA ALA A 285 10.84 12.09 33.84
C ALA A 285 9.75 13.08 33.38
N GLY A 286 8.98 12.69 32.35
CA GLY A 286 7.79 13.40 31.88
C GLY A 286 6.77 13.72 32.97
N ALA A 287 6.37 12.70 33.73
CA ALA A 287 5.40 12.85 34.81
C ALA A 287 5.92 13.79 35.92
N GLN A 288 7.16 13.59 36.37
CA GLN A 288 7.79 14.45 37.39
C GLN A 288 7.89 15.90 36.92
N TYR A 289 8.31 16.11 35.67
CA TYR A 289 8.34 17.42 35.04
C TYR A 289 6.97 18.11 35.05
N MET A 290 5.90 17.39 34.69
CA MET A 290 4.55 17.96 34.67
C MET A 290 4.05 18.32 36.08
N ASP A 291 4.34 17.50 37.09
CA ASP A 291 4.01 17.77 38.48
C ASP A 291 4.74 19.02 39.01
N GLU A 292 6.04 19.15 38.77
CA GLU A 292 6.84 20.31 39.17
C GLU A 292 6.43 21.58 38.42
N ARG A 293 6.14 21.46 37.12
CA ARG A 293 5.59 22.56 36.32
C ARG A 293 4.26 23.05 36.88
N ALA A 294 3.37 22.15 37.29
CA ALA A 294 2.09 22.51 37.90
C ALA A 294 2.29 23.24 39.24
N GLN A 295 3.26 22.83 40.05
CA GLN A 295 3.63 23.52 41.29
C GLN A 295 4.17 24.93 41.01
N LEU A 296 5.08 25.09 40.04
CA LEU A 296 5.59 26.41 39.63
C LEU A 296 4.46 27.32 39.14
N ALA A 297 3.51 26.78 38.39
CA ALA A 297 2.36 27.53 37.88
C ALA A 297 1.37 27.97 38.96
N ALA A 298 1.41 27.37 40.16
CA ALA A 298 0.62 27.81 41.31
C ALA A 298 1.21 29.03 42.01
N GLU A 299 2.52 29.27 41.87
CA GLU A 299 3.26 30.33 42.58
C GLU A 299 3.67 31.49 41.66
N LEU A 300 3.95 31.20 40.39
CA LEU A 300 4.50 32.14 39.42
C LEU A 300 3.54 32.35 38.23
N SER A 301 3.73 33.46 37.52
CA SER A 301 2.97 33.77 36.30
C SER A 301 3.78 34.59 35.32
N GLY A 302 3.34 34.63 34.06
CA GLY A 302 3.98 35.38 32.98
C GLY A 302 5.44 34.95 32.74
N ASP A 303 6.30 35.91 32.40
CA ASP A 303 7.70 35.67 32.04
C ASP A 303 8.51 34.97 33.16
N ALA A 304 8.15 35.21 34.42
CA ALA A 304 8.81 34.59 35.57
C ALA A 304 8.53 33.08 35.64
N LEU A 305 7.29 32.66 35.33
CA LEU A 305 6.95 31.25 35.22
C LEU A 305 7.67 30.61 34.04
N GLU A 306 7.64 31.25 32.86
CA GLU A 306 8.25 30.68 31.66
C GLU A 306 9.77 30.51 31.80
N ALA A 307 10.46 31.46 32.44
CA ALA A 307 11.89 31.33 32.72
C ALA A 307 12.19 30.09 33.59
N ARG A 308 11.40 29.85 34.65
CA ARG A 308 11.58 28.70 35.53
C ARG A 308 11.19 27.38 34.88
N VAL A 309 10.10 27.34 34.13
CA VAL A 309 9.70 26.14 33.38
C VAL A 309 10.72 25.83 32.29
N HIS A 310 11.35 26.84 31.67
CA HIS A 310 12.45 26.59 30.73
C HIS A 310 13.68 25.96 31.40
N GLU A 311 14.10 26.46 32.56
CA GLU A 311 15.17 25.82 33.36
C GLU A 311 14.81 24.36 33.66
N LEU A 312 13.57 24.10 34.08
CA LEU A 312 13.05 22.77 34.37
C LEU A 312 13.08 21.84 33.14
N ARG A 313 12.68 22.33 31.95
CA ARG A 313 12.76 21.54 30.70
C ARG A 313 14.19 21.15 30.37
N VAL A 314 15.16 22.06 30.55
CA VAL A 314 16.58 21.79 30.29
C VAL A 314 17.11 20.75 31.27
N GLU A 315 16.72 20.83 32.54
CA GLU A 315 17.11 19.85 33.57
C GLU A 315 16.62 18.44 33.25
N TYR A 316 15.34 18.29 32.90
CA TYR A 316 14.73 16.99 32.65
C TYR A 316 15.06 16.39 31.27
N PHE A 317 15.22 17.22 30.24
CA PHE A 317 15.22 16.74 28.84
C PHE A 317 16.39 17.23 27.99
N GLY A 318 17.26 18.08 28.52
CA GLY A 318 18.46 18.56 27.84
C GLY A 318 18.16 19.09 26.43
N GLU A 319 18.64 18.38 25.41
CA GLU A 319 18.50 18.77 24.00
C GLU A 319 17.04 18.85 23.53
N LEU A 320 16.12 18.12 24.16
CA LEU A 320 14.69 18.13 23.80
C LEU A 320 13.91 19.31 24.41
N ALA A 321 14.53 20.09 25.29
CA ALA A 321 13.86 21.18 26.00
C ALA A 321 13.22 22.21 25.06
N GLU A 322 13.89 22.54 23.95
CA GLU A 322 13.40 23.51 22.98
C GLU A 322 12.23 22.97 22.16
N THR A 323 12.28 21.68 21.81
CA THR A 323 11.15 21.00 21.14
C THR A 323 9.92 20.97 22.04
N LEU A 324 10.08 20.57 23.30
CA LEU A 324 8.99 20.57 24.28
C LEU A 324 8.44 21.98 24.50
N ARG A 325 9.30 23.00 24.58
CA ARG A 325 8.85 24.39 24.66
C ARG A 325 7.95 24.77 23.48
N SER A 326 8.34 24.44 22.26
CA SER A 326 7.54 24.74 21.06
C SER A 326 6.20 23.99 21.07
N GLU A 327 6.19 22.73 21.51
CA GLU A 327 4.96 21.93 21.67
C GLU A 327 4.01 22.60 22.67
N GLU A 328 4.51 22.94 23.85
CA GLU A 328 3.70 23.55 24.93
C GLU A 328 3.17 24.93 24.55
N GLN A 329 3.96 25.74 23.84
CA GLN A 329 3.52 27.04 23.32
C GLN A 329 2.39 26.92 22.29
N SER A 330 2.33 25.79 21.57
CA SER A 330 1.22 25.46 20.68
C SER A 330 0.00 24.87 21.42
N GLY A 331 0.11 24.67 22.73
CA GLY A 331 -0.93 24.07 23.57
C GLY A 331 -0.90 22.54 23.62
N TYR A 332 0.17 21.91 23.10
CA TYR A 332 0.35 20.47 23.13
C TYR A 332 1.32 20.07 24.25
N PHE A 333 0.85 19.24 25.18
CA PHE A 333 1.62 18.74 26.32
C PHE A 333 1.80 17.24 26.17
N ARG A 334 2.92 16.82 25.57
CA ARG A 334 3.19 15.41 25.24
C ARG A 334 2.98 14.43 26.39
N PHE A 335 3.30 14.83 27.63
CA PHE A 335 3.22 13.95 28.80
C PHE A 335 1.85 13.97 29.48
N ASP A 336 0.89 14.75 28.99
CA ASP A 336 -0.52 14.64 29.37
C ASP A 336 -1.25 13.53 28.57
N ASP A 337 -0.66 13.06 27.47
CA ASP A 337 -1.23 11.98 26.66
C ASP A 337 -1.17 10.63 27.37
N GLU A 338 -2.12 9.73 27.04
CA GLU A 338 -2.08 8.35 27.51
C GLU A 338 -0.85 7.62 26.94
N ARG A 339 -0.04 7.07 27.84
CA ARG A 339 1.12 6.28 27.44
C ARG A 339 0.69 4.98 26.78
N VAL A 340 1.22 4.74 25.57
CA VAL A 340 1.06 3.47 24.86
C VAL A 340 2.33 2.62 25.02
N TYR A 341 2.16 1.38 25.45
CA TYR A 341 3.23 0.41 25.70
C TYR A 341 3.45 -0.53 24.51
N GLY A 342 4.67 -1.03 24.33
CA GLY A 342 4.99 -2.02 23.30
C GLY A 342 5.11 -1.49 21.86
N ARG A 343 4.89 -0.19 21.63
CA ARG A 343 5.03 0.46 20.30
C ARG A 343 6.42 1.04 20.06
N ASN A 344 6.78 1.18 18.78
CA ASN A 344 7.98 1.88 18.34
C ASN A 344 7.86 3.41 18.34
#